data_AF-A0A7K0TWG7-F1
#
_entry.id   AF-A0A7K0TWG7-F1
#
_cell.length_a   1.000
_cell.length_b   1.000
_cell.length_c   1.000
_cell.angle_alpha   90.00
_cell.angle_beta   90.00
_cell.angle_gamma   90.00
#
_symmetry.space_group_name_H-M   'P 1'
#
loop_
_entity.id
_entity.type
_entity.pdbx_description
1 polymer ?
#
loop_
_entity_poly.entity_id
_entity_poly.type
_entity_poly.pdbx_seq_one_letter_code
_entity_poly.pdbx_strand_id
1 'polypeptide(L)'
;AKWSSPTFSGIDLTQLIVPALSIAVLAAIESLLSARVADDLSNTKPGQEFSPNQELFGQGLATTVASVFGGMPATGAIARTNVNVRAGAKSRFSAIIHAITLLLIVLFLAPIFSQIPSAAIAGVLIGTSFRIFNKASMQEIFKSGQKNIWIYLITAGVTVGVDLIWGIFVGIALYLLLRAIPKK
;
A
#
# COMPACT_ATOMS: atom_id res chain seq x y z
N ALA A 1 -10.67 -15.21 -14.44
CA ALA A 1 -10.65 -16.23 -13.37
C ALA A 1 -12.07 -16.75 -13.18
N LYS A 2 -12.28 -18.07 -13.04
CA LYS A 2 -13.57 -18.61 -12.60
C LYS A 2 -13.66 -18.39 -11.09
N TRP A 3 -14.66 -17.64 -10.63
CA TRP A 3 -14.89 -17.46 -9.20
C TRP A 3 -15.22 -18.81 -8.57
N SER A 4 -14.58 -19.12 -7.45
CA SER A 4 -14.85 -20.29 -6.63
C SER A 4 -15.15 -19.82 -5.21
N SER A 5 -16.19 -20.37 -4.59
CA SER A 5 -16.51 -20.06 -3.20
C SER A 5 -15.33 -20.42 -2.27
N PRO A 6 -15.15 -19.70 -1.15
CA PRO A 6 -14.17 -20.08 -0.14
C PRO A 6 -14.42 -21.52 0.30
N THR A 7 -13.43 -22.39 0.13
CA THR A 7 -13.48 -23.76 0.65
C THR A 7 -12.70 -23.81 1.95
N PHE A 8 -13.14 -24.61 2.91
CA PHE A 8 -12.40 -24.84 4.17
C PHE A 8 -11.85 -26.28 4.27
N SER A 9 -12.19 -27.12 3.29
CA SER A 9 -11.76 -28.52 3.23
C SER A 9 -10.30 -28.63 2.81
N GLY A 10 -9.46 -29.21 3.67
CA GLY A 10 -8.05 -29.49 3.36
C GLY A 10 -7.10 -28.29 3.48
N ILE A 11 -7.53 -27.19 4.12
CA ILE A 11 -6.69 -26.02 4.33
C ILE A 11 -5.90 -26.16 5.63
N ASP A 12 -4.58 -26.07 5.52
CA ASP A 12 -3.70 -25.88 6.66
C ASP A 12 -3.67 -24.40 7.06
N LEU A 13 -4.52 -24.02 8.02
CA LEU A 13 -4.59 -22.65 8.54
C LEU A 13 -3.26 -22.17 9.09
N THR A 14 -2.39 -23.06 9.57
CA THR A 14 -1.11 -22.67 10.17
C THR A 14 -0.16 -22.07 9.14
N GLN A 15 -0.23 -22.55 7.89
CA GLN A 15 0.58 -22.01 6.77
C GLN A 15 0.10 -20.64 6.30
N LEU A 16 -1.15 -20.27 6.59
CA LEU A 16 -1.74 -19.01 6.15
C LEU A 16 -1.56 -17.87 7.17
N ILE A 17 -1.30 -18.19 8.44
CA ILE A 17 -1.16 -17.17 9.49
C ILE A 17 -0.03 -16.18 9.19
N VAL A 18 1.16 -16.67 8.83
CA VAL A 18 2.33 -15.81 8.59
C VAL A 18 2.13 -14.90 7.37
N PRO A 19 1.70 -15.39 6.18
CA PRO A 19 1.38 -14.52 5.06
C PRO A 19 0.23 -13.55 5.35
N ALA A 20 -0.84 -13.99 6.02
CA ALA A 20 -1.99 -13.15 6.33
C ALA A 20 -1.61 -11.99 7.26
N LEU A 21 -0.85 -12.27 8.32
CA LEU A 21 -0.33 -11.23 9.22
C LEU A 21 0.62 -10.27 8.49
N SER A 22 1.47 -10.80 7.62
CA SER A 22 2.41 -9.98 6.86
C SER A 22 1.69 -9.00 5.92
N ILE A 23 0.68 -9.48 5.20
CA ILE A 23 -0.18 -8.66 4.35
C ILE A 23 -0.96 -7.63 5.19
N ALA A 24 -1.50 -8.05 6.34
CA ALA A 24 -2.24 -7.15 7.22
C ALA A 24 -1.36 -6.00 7.75
N VAL A 25 -0.13 -6.29 8.17
CA VAL A 25 0.84 -5.28 8.61
C VAL A 25 1.21 -4.34 7.45
N LEU A 26 1.50 -4.88 6.27
CA LEU A 26 1.82 -4.07 5.10
C LEU A 26 0.66 -3.15 4.71
N ALA A 27 -0.55 -3.70 4.59
CA ALA A 27 -1.75 -2.94 4.25
C ALA A 27 -2.07 -1.86 5.30
N ALA A 28 -1.88 -2.18 6.59
CA ALA A 28 -2.03 -1.23 7.69
C ALA A 28 -1.05 -0.05 7.55
N ILE A 29 0.24 -0.32 7.32
CA ILE A 29 1.26 0.72 7.17
C ILE A 29 0.93 1.61 5.97
N GLU A 30 0.66 1.03 4.80
CA GLU A 30 0.33 1.76 3.57
C GLU A 30 -0.95 2.59 3.70
N SER A 31 -1.98 2.04 4.34
CA SER A 31 -3.25 2.72 4.59
C SER A 31 -3.08 3.90 5.55
N LEU A 32 -2.39 3.71 6.68
CA LEU A 32 -2.17 4.79 7.66
C LEU A 32 -1.27 5.90 7.09
N LEU A 33 -0.23 5.54 6.33
CA LEU A 33 0.61 6.52 5.63
C LEU A 33 -0.20 7.28 4.58
N SER A 34 -1.03 6.59 3.80
CA SER A 34 -1.92 7.21 2.82
C SER A 34 -2.92 8.16 3.47
N ALA A 35 -3.52 7.79 4.59
CA ALA A 35 -4.45 8.62 5.33
C ALA A 35 -3.77 9.85 5.93
N ARG A 36 -2.54 9.70 6.46
CA ARG A 36 -1.75 10.83 6.97
C ARG A 36 -1.38 11.83 5.87
N VAL A 37 -0.98 11.33 4.70
CA VAL A 37 -0.70 12.19 3.54
C VAL A 37 -1.99 12.85 3.03
N ALA A 38 -3.13 12.17 3.10
CA ALA A 38 -4.42 12.76 2.74
C ALA A 38 -4.72 13.98 3.61
N ASP A 39 -4.62 13.84 4.93
CA ASP A 39 -4.88 14.91 5.88
C ASP A 39 -3.96 16.12 5.69
N ASP A 40 -2.69 15.87 5.39
CA ASP A 40 -1.70 16.91 5.08
C ASP A 40 -2.09 17.65 3.78
N LEU A 41 -2.44 16.92 2.72
CA LEU A 41 -2.85 17.51 1.44
C LEU A 41 -4.16 18.30 1.52
N SER A 42 -5.12 17.86 2.36
CA SER A 42 -6.39 18.56 2.56
C SER A 42 -6.33 19.70 3.58
N ASN A 43 -5.16 19.95 4.20
CA ASN A 43 -5.01 20.88 5.32
C ASN A 43 -6.08 20.63 6.40
N THR A 44 -6.28 19.36 6.76
CA THR A 44 -7.29 18.95 7.72
C THR A 44 -7.06 19.65 9.07
N LYS A 45 -8.13 20.19 9.66
CA LYS A 45 -8.01 20.91 10.94
C LYS A 45 -7.58 19.95 12.06
N PRO A 46 -6.79 20.42 13.03
CA PRO A 46 -6.50 19.66 14.24
C PRO A 46 -7.79 19.17 14.90
N GLY A 47 -7.88 17.88 15.18
CA GLY A 47 -9.09 17.24 15.74
C GLY A 47 -10.09 16.71 14.71
N GLN A 48 -9.88 16.93 13.40
CA GLN A 48 -10.64 16.31 12.31
C GLN A 48 -9.83 15.28 11.50
N GLU A 49 -8.63 14.94 11.98
CA GLU A 49 -7.75 13.95 11.37
C GLU A 49 -8.41 12.57 11.32
N PHE A 50 -7.92 11.72 10.41
CA PHE A 50 -8.34 10.33 10.35
C PHE A 50 -8.09 9.61 11.69
N SER A 51 -8.97 8.67 12.05
CA SER A 51 -8.76 7.80 13.22
C SER A 51 -8.05 6.52 12.79
N PRO A 52 -6.84 6.20 13.30
CA PRO A 52 -6.12 4.98 12.93
C PRO A 52 -6.92 3.69 13.17
N ASN A 53 -7.60 3.58 14.31
CA ASN A 53 -8.40 2.38 14.63
C ASN A 53 -9.57 2.21 13.66
N GLN A 54 -10.23 3.31 13.29
CA GLN A 54 -11.33 3.28 12.32
C GLN A 54 -10.84 2.91 10.91
N GLU A 55 -9.68 3.42 10.51
CA GLU A 55 -9.06 3.09 9.22
C GLU A 55 -8.68 1.61 9.17
N LEU A 56 -8.01 1.08 10.21
CA LEU A 56 -7.64 -0.34 10.28
C LEU A 56 -8.86 -1.26 10.26
N PHE A 57 -9.91 -0.90 11.00
CA PHE A 57 -11.17 -1.65 10.96
C PHE A 57 -11.80 -1.63 9.56
N GLY A 58 -11.80 -0.46 8.91
CA GLY A 58 -12.27 -0.31 7.53
C GLY A 58 -11.49 -1.16 6.53
N GLN A 59 -10.16 -1.17 6.62
CA GLN A 59 -9.29 -2.01 5.77
C GLN A 59 -9.52 -3.50 5.98
N GLY A 60 -9.72 -3.92 7.24
CA GLY A 60 -10.07 -5.30 7.58
C GLY A 60 -11.38 -5.72 6.90
N LEU A 61 -12.44 -4.94 7.08
CA LEU A 61 -13.73 -5.18 6.43
C LEU A 61 -13.63 -5.19 4.89
N ALA A 62 -12.93 -4.20 4.32
CA ALA A 62 -12.75 -4.11 2.87
C ALA A 62 -12.03 -5.33 2.32
N THR A 63 -10.98 -5.79 3.01
CA THR A 63 -10.23 -7.00 2.65
C THR A 63 -11.08 -8.26 2.76
N THR A 64 -11.82 -8.44 3.85
CA THR A 64 -12.72 -9.60 4.02
C THR A 64 -13.76 -9.66 2.91
N VAL A 65 -14.42 -8.54 2.62
CA VAL A 65 -15.40 -8.46 1.54
C VAL A 65 -14.74 -8.76 0.19
N ALA A 66 -13.60 -8.13 -0.11
CA ALA A 66 -12.87 -8.38 -1.35
C ALA A 66 -12.51 -9.87 -1.52
N SER A 67 -11.96 -10.51 -0.49
CA SER A 67 -11.55 -11.92 -0.54
C SER A 67 -12.72 -12.88 -0.81
N VAL A 68 -13.92 -12.62 -0.27
CA VAL A 68 -15.12 -13.43 -0.55
C VAL A 68 -15.49 -13.39 -2.04
N PHE A 69 -15.26 -12.27 -2.72
CA PHE A 69 -15.49 -12.13 -4.16
C PHE A 69 -14.27 -12.49 -5.02
N GLY A 70 -13.21 -13.07 -4.43
CA GLY A 70 -11.97 -13.43 -5.14
C GLY A 70 -11.07 -12.24 -5.47
N GLY A 71 -11.28 -11.11 -4.79
CA GLY A 71 -10.46 -9.90 -4.88
C GLY A 71 -9.19 -9.97 -4.06
N MET A 72 -8.22 -9.12 -4.41
CA MET A 72 -6.98 -8.93 -3.65
C MET A 72 -7.24 -8.09 -2.38
N PRO A 73 -6.37 -8.22 -1.35
CA PRO A 73 -6.47 -7.41 -0.14
C PRO A 73 -6.55 -5.91 -0.43
N ALA A 74 -7.38 -5.21 0.33
CA ALA A 74 -7.51 -3.76 0.20
C ALA A 74 -6.26 -3.07 0.76
N THR A 75 -5.83 -1.98 0.12
CA THR A 75 -4.72 -1.16 0.59
C THR A 75 -4.96 0.32 0.30
N GLY A 76 -4.31 1.17 1.08
CA GLY A 76 -4.21 2.60 0.80
C GLY A 76 -3.38 2.85 -0.46
N ALA A 77 -3.71 3.89 -1.21
CA ALA A 77 -2.98 4.26 -2.42
C ALA A 77 -2.70 5.76 -2.42
N ILE A 78 -1.52 6.15 -1.91
CA ILE A 78 -1.08 7.55 -1.77
C ILE A 78 -1.28 8.32 -3.08
N ALA A 79 -0.86 7.75 -4.21
CA ALA A 79 -0.97 8.39 -5.53
C ALA A 79 -2.43 8.68 -5.93
N ARG A 80 -3.34 7.72 -5.70
CA ARG A 80 -4.77 7.87 -6.00
C ARG A 80 -5.39 8.93 -5.09
N THR A 81 -5.06 8.88 -3.81
CA THR A 81 -5.53 9.86 -2.82
C THR A 81 -5.06 11.27 -3.16
N ASN A 82 -3.80 11.43 -3.57
CA ASN A 82 -3.24 12.71 -3.99
C ASN A 82 -3.99 13.29 -5.20
N VAL A 83 -4.19 12.49 -6.25
CA VAL A 83 -4.97 12.92 -7.42
C VAL A 83 -6.40 13.29 -7.03
N ASN A 84 -7.04 12.49 -6.17
CA ASN A 84 -8.41 12.73 -5.70
C ASN A 84 -8.55 14.05 -4.92
N VAL A 85 -7.63 14.31 -3.99
CA VAL A 85 -7.62 15.56 -3.20
C VAL A 85 -7.32 16.77 -4.11
N ARG A 86 -6.36 16.66 -5.02
CA ARG A 86 -6.02 17.73 -5.98
C ARG A 86 -7.14 17.99 -6.99
N ALA A 87 -7.97 17.00 -7.29
CA ALA A 87 -9.19 17.16 -8.07
C ALA A 87 -10.34 17.84 -7.28
N GLY A 88 -10.10 18.22 -6.02
CA GLY A 88 -11.06 18.95 -5.20
C GLY A 88 -12.07 18.05 -4.47
N ALA A 89 -11.78 16.76 -4.28
CA ALA A 89 -12.65 15.88 -3.51
C ALA A 89 -12.76 16.34 -2.05
N LYS A 90 -13.99 16.50 -1.54
CA LYS A 90 -14.28 16.97 -0.18
C LYS A 90 -15.05 15.96 0.68
N SER A 91 -15.45 14.82 0.11
CA SER A 91 -16.26 13.83 0.81
C SER A 91 -15.94 12.41 0.36
N ARG A 92 -16.39 11.43 1.17
CA ARG A 92 -16.29 9.99 0.89
C ARG A 92 -17.03 9.59 -0.40
N PHE A 93 -17.91 10.44 -0.91
CA PHE A 93 -18.67 10.19 -2.14
C PHE A 93 -17.76 10.06 -3.38
N SER A 94 -16.61 10.73 -3.40
CA SER A 94 -15.65 10.58 -4.50
C SER A 94 -15.14 9.14 -4.64
N ALA A 95 -14.88 8.46 -3.52
CA ALA A 95 -14.45 7.07 -3.53
C ALA A 95 -15.55 6.13 -4.04
N ILE A 96 -16.82 6.40 -3.69
CA ILE A 96 -17.98 5.63 -4.18
C ILE A 96 -18.13 5.81 -5.69
N ILE A 97 -18.07 7.06 -6.20
CA ILE A 97 -18.12 7.33 -7.64
C ILE A 97 -16.97 6.61 -8.36
N HIS A 98 -15.75 6.66 -7.80
CA HIS A 98 -14.59 5.97 -8.37
C HIS A 98 -14.80 4.45 -8.45
N ALA A 99 -15.30 3.84 -7.37
CA ALA A 99 -15.58 2.40 -7.32
C ALA A 99 -16.67 2.00 -8.33
N ILE A 100 -17.78 2.74 -8.40
CA ILE A 100 -18.86 2.49 -9.37
C ILE A 100 -18.34 2.67 -10.80
N THR A 101 -17.60 3.74 -11.07
CA THR A 101 -17.00 3.99 -12.39
C THR A 101 -16.09 2.83 -12.79
N LEU A 102 -15.20 2.36 -11.90
CA LEU A 102 -14.35 1.21 -12.17
C LEU A 102 -15.16 -0.06 -12.42
N LEU A 103 -16.21 -0.31 -11.63
CA LEU A 103 -17.09 -1.46 -11.82
C LEU A 103 -17.75 -1.45 -13.20
N LEU A 104 -18.28 -0.30 -13.63
CA LEU A 104 -18.89 -0.15 -14.96
C LEU A 104 -17.85 -0.37 -16.07
N ILE A 105 -16.65 0.21 -15.93
CA ILE A 105 -15.56 -0.01 -16.88
C ILE A 105 -15.22 -1.50 -16.99
N VAL A 106 -15.08 -2.21 -15.87
CA VAL A 106 -14.79 -3.65 -15.89
C VAL A 106 -15.94 -4.43 -16.51
N LEU A 107 -17.19 -4.11 -16.20
CA LEU A 107 -18.36 -4.84 -16.71
C LEU A 107 -18.54 -4.67 -18.22
N PHE A 108 -18.37 -3.46 -18.75
CA PHE A 108 -18.66 -3.14 -20.15
C PHE A 108 -17.43 -3.20 -21.07
N LEU A 109 -16.25 -2.82 -20.58
CA LEU A 109 -15.02 -2.74 -21.38
C LEU A 109 -14.11 -3.96 -21.20
N ALA A 110 -14.45 -4.96 -20.38
CA ALA A 110 -13.65 -6.19 -20.24
C ALA A 110 -13.16 -6.81 -21.57
N PRO A 111 -13.99 -6.90 -22.65
CA PRO A 111 -13.54 -7.43 -23.94
C PRO A 111 -12.47 -6.59 -24.65
N ILE A 112 -12.40 -5.30 -24.33
CA ILE A 112 -11.36 -4.38 -24.83
C ILE A 112 -10.09 -4.55 -23.99
N PHE A 113 -10.23 -4.61 -22.66
CA PHE A 113 -9.08 -4.84 -21.77
C PHE A 113 -8.38 -6.18 -22.02
N SER A 114 -9.10 -7.22 -22.43
CA SER A 114 -8.50 -8.53 -22.77
C SER A 114 -7.59 -8.48 -24.00
N GLN A 115 -7.64 -7.41 -24.79
CA GLN A 115 -6.77 -7.23 -25.96
C GLN A 115 -5.48 -6.46 -25.64
N ILE A 116 -5.34 -5.93 -24.42
CA ILE A 116 -4.16 -5.15 -24.03
C ILE A 116 -2.95 -6.09 -23.96
N PRO A 117 -1.88 -5.84 -24.76
CA PRO A 117 -0.68 -6.64 -24.69
C PRO A 117 0.00 -6.50 -23.33
N SER A 118 0.56 -7.59 -22.80
CA SER A 118 1.34 -7.57 -21.56
C SER A 118 2.50 -6.57 -21.62
N ALA A 119 3.09 -6.35 -22.80
CA ALA A 119 4.12 -5.35 -23.03
C ALA A 119 3.64 -3.91 -22.73
N ALA A 120 2.38 -3.58 -23.05
CA ALA A 120 1.82 -2.26 -22.74
C ALA A 120 1.64 -2.10 -21.22
N ILE A 121 1.15 -3.14 -20.54
CA ILE A 121 1.01 -3.14 -19.07
C ILE A 121 2.39 -3.00 -18.40
N ALA A 122 3.40 -3.73 -18.89
CA ALA A 122 4.77 -3.61 -18.41
C ALA A 122 5.32 -2.18 -18.59
N GLY A 123 5.09 -1.55 -19.75
CA GLY A 123 5.47 -0.17 -20.00
C GLY A 123 4.83 0.81 -19.03
N VAL A 124 3.53 0.65 -18.75
CA VAL A 124 2.82 1.45 -17.74
C VAL A 124 3.43 1.24 -16.36
N LEU A 125 3.68 -0.01 -15.95
CA LEU A 125 4.27 -0.33 -14.65
C LEU A 125 5.65 0.31 -14.50
N ILE A 126 6.53 0.16 -15.49
CA ILE A 126 7.86 0.79 -15.49
C ILE A 126 7.73 2.32 -15.37
N GLY A 127 6.86 2.94 -16.19
CA GLY A 127 6.63 4.38 -16.15
C GLY A 127 6.10 4.87 -14.80
N THR A 128 5.20 4.11 -14.16
CA THR A 128 4.69 4.44 -12.83
C THR A 128 5.75 4.26 -11.74
N SER A 129 6.59 3.22 -11.82
CA SER A 129 7.69 2.98 -10.87
C SER A 129 8.69 4.14 -10.87
N PHE A 130 9.04 4.66 -12.05
CA PHE A 130 9.90 5.85 -12.14
C PHE A 130 9.27 7.10 -11.51
N ARG A 131 7.95 7.23 -11.55
CA ARG A 131 7.25 8.38 -10.96
C ARG A 131 7.15 8.31 -9.44
N ILE A 132 7.18 7.11 -8.85
CA ILE A 132 7.19 6.91 -7.39
C ILE A 132 8.56 7.25 -6.79
N PHE A 133 9.63 7.16 -7.59
CA PHE A 133 10.98 7.46 -7.13
C PHE A 133 11.14 8.93 -6.71
N ASN A 134 11.21 9.17 -5.39
CA ASN A 134 11.39 10.51 -4.83
C ASN A 134 12.88 10.80 -4.54
N LYS A 135 13.52 11.47 -5.50
CA LYS A 135 14.93 11.88 -5.38
C LYS A 135 15.17 12.80 -4.17
N ALA A 136 14.22 13.66 -3.81
CA ALA A 136 14.37 14.59 -2.69
C ALA A 136 14.43 13.85 -1.36
N SER A 137 13.49 12.91 -1.11
CA SER A 137 13.51 12.08 0.10
C SER A 137 14.78 11.24 0.20
N MET A 138 15.25 10.69 -0.93
CA MET A 138 16.51 9.95 -0.95
C MET A 138 17.69 10.85 -0.57
N GLN A 139 17.78 12.06 -1.13
CA GLN A 139 18.83 13.03 -0.78
C GLN A 139 18.78 13.47 0.68
N GLU A 140 17.59 13.61 1.25
CA GLU A 140 17.41 13.94 2.66
C GLU A 140 17.96 12.83 3.57
N ILE A 141 17.68 11.56 3.25
CA ILE A 141 18.26 10.41 3.96
C ILE A 141 19.79 10.44 3.86
N PHE A 142 20.35 10.69 2.67
CA PHE A 142 21.81 10.79 2.47
C PHE A 142 22.46 11.96 3.23
N LYS A 143 21.70 13.00 3.59
CA LYS A 143 22.18 14.11 4.41
C LYS A 143 21.98 13.89 5.92
N SER A 144 21.11 12.96 6.31
CA SER A 144 20.72 12.73 7.72
C SER A 144 21.77 11.99 8.57
N GLY A 145 22.82 11.45 7.94
CA GLY A 145 23.96 10.82 8.62
C GLY A 145 24.19 9.35 8.23
N GLN A 146 25.39 8.83 8.51
CA GLN A 146 25.84 7.51 8.05
C GLN A 146 24.93 6.36 8.51
N LYS A 147 24.40 6.39 9.74
CA LYS A 147 23.52 5.34 10.25
C LYS A 147 22.25 5.16 9.42
N ASN A 148 21.60 6.27 9.05
CA ASN A 148 20.36 6.25 8.27
C ASN A 148 20.60 5.80 6.82
N ILE A 149 21.77 6.13 6.26
CA ILE A 149 22.19 5.64 4.93
C ILE A 149 22.30 4.11 4.94
N TRP A 150 22.96 3.53 5.96
CA TRP A 150 23.09 2.08 6.07
C TRP A 150 21.75 1.38 6.25
N ILE A 151 20.86 1.92 7.10
CA ILE A 151 19.49 1.39 7.24
C ILE A 151 18.79 1.39 5.87
N TYR A 152 18.82 2.51 5.15
CA TYR A 152 18.20 2.63 3.84
C TYR A 152 18.78 1.63 2.82
N LEU A 153 20.10 1.56 2.69
CA LEU A 153 20.76 0.68 1.71
C LEU A 153 20.50 -0.80 2.01
N ILE A 154 20.58 -1.21 3.28
CA ILE A 154 20.34 -2.60 3.66
C ILE A 154 18.86 -2.96 3.47
N THR A 155 17.93 -2.12 3.92
CA THR A 155 16.49 -2.35 3.73
C THR A 155 16.13 -2.42 2.25
N ALA A 156 16.66 -1.51 1.41
CA ALA A 156 16.45 -1.54 -0.03
C ALA A 156 17.04 -2.81 -0.67
N GLY A 157 18.26 -3.19 -0.28
CA GLY A 157 18.92 -4.40 -0.78
C GLY A 157 18.15 -5.67 -0.44
N VAL A 158 17.67 -5.81 0.80
CA VAL A 158 16.85 -6.95 1.22
C VAL A 158 15.49 -6.97 0.50
N THR A 159 14.86 -5.81 0.34
CA THR A 159 13.57 -5.70 -0.37
C THR A 159 13.68 -6.15 -1.82
N VAL A 160 14.74 -5.73 -2.53
CA VAL A 160 14.95 -6.07 -3.94
C VAL A 160 15.47 -7.50 -4.12
N GLY A 161 16.32 -7.97 -3.20
CA GLY A 161 16.97 -9.29 -3.32
C GLY A 161 16.18 -10.45 -2.72
N VAL A 162 15.30 -10.20 -1.76
CA VAL A 162 14.54 -11.23 -1.04
C VAL A 162 13.04 -11.03 -1.22
N ASP A 163 12.46 -10.10 -0.46
CA ASP A 163 11.05 -9.75 -0.50
C ASP A 163 10.85 -8.45 0.32
N LEU A 164 9.80 -7.70 0.00
CA LEU A 164 9.31 -6.54 0.75
C LEU A 164 9.07 -6.86 2.23
N ILE A 165 8.49 -8.02 2.53
CA ILE A 165 8.17 -8.42 3.91
C ILE A 165 9.45 -8.50 4.74
N TRP A 166 10.49 -9.17 4.23
CA TRP A 166 11.79 -9.26 4.89
C TRP A 166 12.47 -7.90 4.99
N GLY A 167 12.33 -7.05 3.97
CA GLY A 167 12.82 -5.68 3.99
C GLY A 167 12.28 -4.88 5.18
N ILE A 168 10.98 -4.98 5.45
CA ILE A 168 10.32 -4.30 6.58
C ILE A 168 10.90 -4.79 7.91
N PHE A 169 10.95 -6.11 8.13
CA PHE A 169 11.47 -6.68 9.38
C PHE A 169 12.93 -6.27 9.64
N VAL A 170 13.80 -6.39 8.63
CA VAL A 170 15.20 -6.02 8.75
C VAL A 170 15.35 -4.52 8.99
N GLY A 171 14.60 -3.69 8.27
CA GLY A 171 14.65 -2.23 8.43
C GLY A 171 14.25 -1.77 9.83
N ILE A 172 13.15 -2.29 10.36
CA ILE A 172 12.69 -1.97 11.72
C ILE A 172 13.71 -2.45 12.76
N ALA A 173 14.22 -3.68 12.62
CA ALA A 173 15.22 -4.23 13.52
C ALA A 173 16.49 -3.37 13.55
N LEU A 174 17.03 -3.00 12.38
CA LEU A 174 18.22 -2.15 12.28
C LEU A 174 17.97 -0.75 12.88
N TYR A 175 16.81 -0.15 12.61
CA TYR A 175 16.45 1.15 13.17
C TYR A 175 16.43 1.13 14.70
N LEU A 176 15.78 0.12 15.30
CA LEU A 176 15.70 -0.02 16.75
C LEU A 176 17.08 -0.27 17.38
N LEU A 177 17.88 -1.17 16.80
CA LEU A 177 19.23 -1.48 17.29
C LEU A 177 20.14 -0.25 17.27
N LEU A 178 20.18 0.49 16.15
CA LEU A 178 21.06 1.65 16.00
C LEU A 178 20.63 2.85 16.84
N ARG A 179 19.34 2.96 17.16
CA ARG A 179 18.78 3.98 18.06
C ARG A 179 18.98 3.62 19.53
N ALA A 180 18.97 2.34 19.89
CA ALA A 180 19.21 1.87 21.25
C ALA A 180 20.67 2.06 21.72
N ILE A 181 21.63 2.23 20.80
CA ILE A 181 23.02 2.53 21.14
C ILE A 181 23.12 4.02 21.55
N PRO A 182 23.36 4.35 22.83
CA PRO A 182 23.47 5.72 23.29
C PRO A 182 24.60 6.45 22.55
N LYS A 183 24.37 7.70 22.15
CA LYS A 183 25.42 8.56 21.58
C LYS A 183 26.49 8.77 22.66
N LYS A 184 27.72 8.30 22.41
CA LYS A 184 28.91 8.76 23.13
C LYS A 184 29.21 10.21 22.75
#